data_AF-A0A4Q2U5G7-F1
#
_entry.id   AF-A0A4Q2U5G7-F1
#
_cell.length_a   1.000
_cell.length_b   1.000
_cell.length_c   1.000
_cell.angle_alpha   90.00
_cell.angle_beta   90.00
_cell.angle_gamma   90.00
#
_symmetry.space_group_name_H-M   'P 1'
#
loop_
_entity.id
_entity.type
_entity.pdbx_description
1 polymer ?
#
loop_
_entity_poly.entity_id
_entity_poly.type
_entity_poly.pdbx_seq_one_letter_code
_entity_poly.pdbx_strand_id
1 'polypeptide(L)'
;MVHGAAAMLAMSVLADSGIEHSRGQYHNPAMFTPLVSSTLSILASLDGAARSETSAHPLRLASYGIAMVVGLVGTAFHVHNITKKPGGFSWENLFYQAPIGAPAALSLSGLLGLAAEGIRDEKPGESPKLLGLPAAPALAGLTALGLLGTTAEVSLLHFRGNFQNPLMYLPVALPPIAAALTAEAALRPHKRPRPQAKLWLGITAALGVAGVAAHAYGTHRYSGGWKNWRQNLVDGPPIPAPPAFSGLALAGFAALALLERHGDD
;
A
#
# COMPACT_ATOMS: atom_id res chain seq x y z
N MET A 1 10.18 -0.65 11.26
CA MET A 1 9.93 -0.68 9.79
C MET A 1 8.49 -1.09 9.46
N VAL A 2 7.95 -2.19 10.01
CA VAL A 2 6.57 -2.65 9.67
C VAL A 2 5.49 -1.61 10.01
N HIS A 3 5.52 -0.97 11.19
CA HIS A 3 4.62 0.15 11.49
C HIS A 3 4.76 1.31 10.49
N GLY A 4 5.98 1.63 10.07
CA GLY A 4 6.21 2.67 9.04
C GLY A 4 5.60 2.31 7.69
N ALA A 5 5.64 1.03 7.30
CA ALA A 5 4.97 0.54 6.11
C ALA A 5 3.44 0.69 6.19
N ALA A 6 2.85 0.29 7.32
CA ALA A 6 1.42 0.42 7.58
C ALA A 6 0.97 1.89 7.56
N ALA A 7 1.74 2.79 8.21
CA ALA A 7 1.51 4.22 8.20
C ALA A 7 1.55 4.80 6.79
N MET A 8 2.56 4.45 6.00
CA MET A 8 2.73 4.99 4.64
C MET A 8 1.55 4.59 3.74
N LEU A 9 1.12 3.33 3.79
CA LEU A 9 -0.06 2.89 3.05
C LEU A 9 -1.34 3.59 3.51
N ALA A 10 -1.56 3.72 4.83
CA ALA A 10 -2.73 4.42 5.35
C ALA A 10 -2.72 5.92 5.01
N MET A 11 -1.56 6.57 4.98
CA MET A 11 -1.42 7.96 4.52
C MET A 11 -1.79 8.11 3.05
N SER A 12 -1.29 7.22 2.19
CA SER A 12 -1.67 7.18 0.77
C SER A 12 -3.17 7.02 0.61
N VAL A 13 -3.78 6.05 1.30
CA VAL A 13 -5.23 5.80 1.24
C VAL A 13 -6.02 6.98 1.77
N LEU A 14 -5.63 7.57 2.89
CA LEU A 14 -6.34 8.71 3.49
C LEU A 14 -6.41 9.88 2.52
N ALA A 15 -5.27 10.23 1.92
CA ALA A 15 -5.19 11.34 0.99
C ALA A 15 -5.88 11.03 -0.36
N ASP A 16 -5.71 9.82 -0.89
CA ASP A 16 -6.36 9.39 -2.14
C ASP A 16 -7.88 9.32 -1.99
N SER A 17 -8.37 8.60 -0.97
CA SER A 17 -9.80 8.48 -0.68
C SER A 17 -10.42 9.85 -0.38
N GLY A 18 -9.69 10.74 0.31
CA GLY A 18 -10.15 12.10 0.58
C GLY A 18 -10.47 12.89 -0.69
N ILE A 19 -9.61 12.76 -1.71
CA ILE A 19 -9.77 13.41 -3.01
C ILE A 19 -10.84 12.69 -3.84
N GLU A 20 -10.71 11.38 -4.04
CA GLU A 20 -11.59 10.60 -4.91
C GLU A 20 -13.04 10.56 -4.40
N HIS A 21 -13.25 10.43 -3.08
CA HIS A 21 -14.60 10.43 -2.52
C HIS A 21 -15.25 11.81 -2.56
N SER A 22 -14.46 12.88 -2.63
CA SER A 22 -14.99 14.23 -2.86
C SER A 22 -15.59 14.41 -4.26
N ARG A 23 -15.11 13.67 -5.28
CA ARG A 23 -15.71 13.64 -6.62
C ARG A 23 -17.15 13.13 -6.58
N GLY A 24 -17.41 12.13 -5.75
CA GLY A 24 -18.75 11.60 -5.47
C GLY A 24 -19.51 12.37 -4.39
N GLN A 25 -18.99 13.52 -3.94
CA GLN A 25 -19.55 14.38 -2.89
C GLN A 25 -19.89 13.65 -1.58
N TYR A 26 -19.21 12.53 -1.29
CA TYR A 26 -19.55 11.67 -0.15
C TYR A 26 -21.03 11.29 -0.08
N HIS A 27 -21.68 11.10 -1.23
CA HIS A 27 -23.12 10.83 -1.31
C HIS A 27 -23.55 9.62 -0.46
N ASN A 28 -22.69 8.60 -0.37
CA ASN A 28 -22.87 7.50 0.59
C ASN A 28 -22.04 7.78 1.85
N PRO A 29 -22.63 7.85 3.05
CA PRO A 29 -21.90 8.03 4.31
C PRO A 29 -20.78 7.00 4.55
N ALA A 30 -20.88 5.80 3.97
CA ALA A 30 -19.82 4.78 4.02
C ALA A 30 -18.48 5.29 3.42
N MET A 31 -18.51 6.30 2.55
CA MET A 31 -17.31 6.92 1.96
C MET A 31 -16.42 7.61 3.01
N PHE A 32 -16.94 7.93 4.20
CA PHE A 32 -16.13 8.45 5.31
C PHE A 32 -15.38 7.36 6.09
N THR A 33 -15.80 6.10 5.98
CA THR A 33 -15.19 4.99 6.73
C THR A 33 -13.70 4.81 6.45
N PRO A 34 -13.19 4.82 5.19
CA PRO A 34 -11.75 4.71 4.95
C PRO A 34 -10.96 5.91 5.50
N LEU A 35 -11.53 7.10 5.59
CA LEU A 35 -10.84 8.28 6.15
C LEU A 35 -10.61 8.10 7.65
N VAL A 36 -11.64 7.68 8.36
CA VAL A 36 -11.56 7.41 9.81
C VAL A 36 -10.61 6.25 10.07
N SER A 37 -10.77 5.11 9.39
CA SER A 37 -9.93 3.93 9.63
C SER A 37 -8.48 4.16 9.25
N SER A 38 -8.20 4.90 8.17
CA SER A 38 -6.83 5.25 7.79
C SER A 38 -6.19 6.16 8.83
N THR A 39 -6.93 7.16 9.33
CA THR A 39 -6.45 8.04 10.42
C THR A 39 -6.09 7.24 11.67
N LEU A 40 -6.97 6.31 12.09
CA LEU A 40 -6.70 5.43 13.22
C LEU A 40 -5.45 4.54 12.98
N SER A 41 -5.30 3.99 11.77
CA SER A 41 -4.13 3.18 11.40
C SER A 41 -2.83 4.00 11.42
N ILE A 42 -2.86 5.26 10.96
CA ILE A 42 -1.71 6.19 11.01
C ILE A 42 -1.33 6.45 12.46
N LEU A 43 -2.29 6.85 13.30
CA LEU A 43 -2.02 7.16 14.71
C LEU A 43 -1.49 5.94 15.46
N ALA A 44 -2.08 4.76 15.25
CA ALA A 44 -1.60 3.50 15.83
C ALA A 44 -0.18 3.16 15.36
N SER A 45 0.13 3.41 14.08
CA SER A 45 1.46 3.15 13.52
C SER A 45 2.53 4.10 14.04
N LEU A 46 2.19 5.39 14.19
CA LEU A 46 3.10 6.38 14.76
C LEU A 46 3.36 6.09 16.25
N ASP A 47 2.31 5.78 17.02
CA ASP A 47 2.44 5.37 18.42
C ASP A 47 3.30 4.11 18.57
N GLY A 48 3.02 3.07 17.78
CA GLY A 48 3.80 1.84 17.76
C GLY A 48 5.25 2.06 17.36
N ALA A 49 5.52 2.93 16.38
CA ALA A 49 6.88 3.25 15.96
C ALA A 49 7.67 4.05 17.02
N ALA A 50 6.99 4.85 17.84
CA ALA A 50 7.62 5.68 18.87
C ALA A 50 7.90 4.94 20.19
N ARG A 51 7.19 3.84 20.46
CA ARG A 51 7.28 3.10 21.73
C ARG A 51 8.24 1.90 21.64
N SER A 52 9.03 1.72 22.70
CA SER A 52 9.94 0.58 22.90
C SER A 52 9.30 -0.61 23.62
N GLU A 53 8.04 -0.48 24.06
CA GLU A 53 7.29 -1.55 24.74
C GLU A 53 7.27 -2.82 23.89
N THR A 54 7.46 -3.98 24.50
CA THR A 54 7.50 -5.27 23.80
C THR A 54 6.14 -5.97 23.75
N SER A 55 5.07 -5.33 24.23
CA SER A 55 3.73 -5.91 24.19
C SER A 55 2.85 -5.19 23.18
N ALA A 56 1.94 -5.94 22.56
CA ALA A 56 0.92 -5.39 21.71
C ALA A 56 -0.06 -4.56 22.53
N HIS A 57 -0.60 -3.53 21.90
CA HIS A 57 -1.56 -2.64 22.50
C HIS A 57 -2.96 -2.90 21.94
N PRO A 58 -3.97 -3.19 22.77
CA PRO A 58 -5.32 -3.52 22.31
C PRO A 58 -5.91 -2.48 21.35
N LEU A 59 -5.69 -1.18 21.60
CA LEU A 59 -6.16 -0.13 20.70
C LEU A 59 -5.45 -0.12 19.35
N ARG A 60 -4.16 -0.49 19.28
CA ARG A 60 -3.44 -0.59 18.00
C ARG A 60 -3.97 -1.78 17.20
N LEU A 61 -4.12 -2.93 17.85
CA LEU A 61 -4.75 -4.12 17.26
C LEU A 61 -6.16 -3.81 16.72
N ALA A 62 -6.99 -3.12 17.50
CA ALA A 62 -8.32 -2.71 17.06
C ALA A 62 -8.26 -1.78 15.84
N SER A 63 -7.42 -0.74 15.85
CA SER A 63 -7.25 0.18 14.72
C SER A 63 -6.83 -0.54 13.43
N TYR A 64 -5.87 -1.46 13.52
CA TYR A 64 -5.42 -2.23 12.35
C TYR A 64 -6.45 -3.24 11.88
N GLY A 65 -7.17 -3.91 12.80
CA GLY A 65 -8.28 -4.80 12.47
C GLY A 65 -9.41 -4.06 11.76
N ILE A 66 -9.77 -2.86 12.24
CA ILE A 66 -10.76 -1.99 11.58
C ILE A 66 -10.28 -1.62 10.18
N ALA A 67 -9.03 -1.15 10.02
CA ALA A 67 -8.47 -0.83 8.71
C ALA A 67 -8.52 -2.03 7.75
N MET A 68 -8.13 -3.23 8.23
CA MET A 68 -8.20 -4.45 7.44
C MET A 68 -9.62 -4.73 6.94
N VAL A 69 -10.61 -4.71 7.84
CA VAL A 69 -12.01 -5.03 7.51
C VAL A 69 -12.63 -3.96 6.61
N VAL A 70 -12.43 -2.68 6.91
CA VAL A 70 -12.94 -1.57 6.08
C VAL A 70 -12.33 -1.64 4.68
N GLY A 71 -11.03 -1.93 4.57
CA GLY A 71 -10.38 -2.14 3.28
C GLY A 71 -11.02 -3.29 2.49
N LEU A 72 -11.21 -4.46 3.11
CA LEU A 72 -11.78 -5.64 2.43
C LEU A 72 -13.21 -5.37 1.95
N VAL A 73 -14.04 -4.78 2.81
CA VAL A 73 -15.41 -4.40 2.50
C VAL A 73 -15.43 -3.33 1.41
N GLY A 74 -14.53 -2.34 1.47
CA GLY A 74 -14.37 -1.31 0.45
C GLY A 74 -13.99 -1.89 -0.92
N THR A 75 -13.05 -2.85 -0.95
CA THR A 75 -12.66 -3.55 -2.19
C THR A 75 -13.86 -4.28 -2.79
N ALA A 76 -14.65 -4.98 -1.96
CA ALA A 76 -15.87 -5.64 -2.42
C ALA A 76 -16.90 -4.64 -2.97
N PHE A 77 -17.11 -3.50 -2.30
CA PHE A 77 -17.98 -2.43 -2.79
C PHE A 77 -17.51 -1.85 -4.12
N HIS A 78 -16.21 -1.61 -4.28
CA HIS A 78 -15.64 -1.07 -5.51
C HIS A 78 -15.79 -2.06 -6.68
N VAL A 79 -15.49 -3.34 -6.44
CA VAL A 79 -15.69 -4.41 -7.42
C VAL A 79 -17.17 -4.55 -7.80
N HIS A 80 -18.08 -4.52 -6.83
CA HIS A 80 -19.51 -4.53 -7.10
C HIS A 80 -19.95 -3.31 -7.93
N ASN A 81 -19.43 -2.12 -7.62
CA ASN A 81 -19.76 -0.90 -8.34
C ASN A 81 -19.23 -0.89 -9.78
N ILE A 82 -18.10 -1.54 -10.05
CA ILE A 82 -17.57 -1.75 -11.41
C ILE A 82 -18.46 -2.76 -12.16
N THR A 83 -18.70 -3.93 -11.56
CA THR A 83 -19.40 -5.05 -12.22
C THR A 83 -20.88 -4.78 -12.50
N LYS A 84 -21.54 -3.95 -11.69
CA LYS A 84 -22.94 -3.58 -11.92
C LYS A 84 -23.14 -2.59 -13.09
N LYS A 85 -22.07 -1.95 -13.57
CA LYS A 85 -22.16 -1.06 -14.74
C LYS A 85 -22.29 -1.89 -16.02
N PRO A 86 -23.03 -1.40 -17.03
CA PRO A 86 -23.01 -2.03 -18.35
C PRO A 86 -21.58 -2.25 -18.84
N GLY A 87 -21.28 -3.44 -19.36
CA GLY A 87 -19.94 -3.82 -19.81
C GLY A 87 -19.04 -4.45 -18.73
N GLY A 88 -19.44 -4.49 -17.46
CA GLY A 88 -18.71 -5.18 -16.39
C GLY A 88 -17.26 -4.70 -16.27
N PHE A 89 -16.29 -5.62 -16.35
CA PHE A 89 -14.85 -5.30 -16.37
C PHE A 89 -14.37 -4.81 -17.74
N SER A 90 -15.00 -3.77 -18.28
CA SER A 90 -14.53 -3.07 -19.48
C SER A 90 -13.43 -2.07 -19.13
N TRP A 91 -12.61 -1.67 -20.12
CA TRP A 91 -11.61 -0.62 -19.95
C TRP A 91 -12.22 0.67 -19.40
N GLU A 92 -13.38 1.08 -19.94
CA GLU A 92 -14.12 2.25 -19.49
C GLU A 92 -14.43 2.18 -17.98
N ASN A 93 -14.97 1.05 -17.52
CA ASN A 93 -15.35 0.92 -16.12
C ASN A 93 -14.12 0.84 -15.20
N LEU A 94 -13.05 0.18 -15.64
CA LEU A 94 -11.79 0.11 -14.90
C LEU A 94 -11.08 1.47 -14.80
N PHE A 95 -11.24 2.34 -15.80
CA PHE A 95 -10.60 3.66 -15.84
C PHE A 95 -11.34 4.75 -15.08
N TYR A 96 -12.68 4.70 -15.07
CA TYR A 96 -13.51 5.84 -14.64
C TYR A 96 -14.45 5.52 -13.48
N GLN A 97 -14.47 4.29 -12.98
CA GLN A 97 -15.16 3.95 -11.74
C GLN A 97 -14.20 3.95 -10.54
N ALA A 98 -14.72 3.55 -9.38
CA ALA A 98 -13.98 3.55 -8.13
C ALA A 98 -12.74 2.63 -8.19
N PRO A 99 -11.52 3.13 -7.91
CA PRO A 99 -10.28 2.35 -8.01
C PRO A 99 -10.24 1.23 -6.96
N ILE A 100 -9.86 0.03 -7.36
CA ILE A 100 -9.89 -1.16 -6.47
C ILE A 100 -8.72 -1.16 -5.48
N GLY A 101 -7.58 -0.55 -5.85
CA GLY A 101 -6.36 -0.69 -5.07
C GLY A 101 -6.26 0.22 -3.87
N ALA A 102 -6.93 1.37 -3.81
CA ALA A 102 -7.00 2.18 -2.59
C ALA A 102 -7.60 1.40 -1.38
N PRO A 103 -8.79 0.77 -1.47
CA PRO A 103 -9.30 -0.05 -0.36
C PRO A 103 -8.48 -1.34 -0.15
N ALA A 104 -7.86 -1.91 -1.20
CA ALA A 104 -6.96 -3.04 -1.03
C ALA A 104 -5.69 -2.66 -0.24
N ALA A 105 -5.13 -1.47 -0.50
CA ALA A 105 -4.00 -0.91 0.22
C ALA A 105 -4.34 -0.61 1.69
N LEU A 106 -5.58 -0.24 1.98
CA LEU A 106 -6.05 -0.10 3.36
C LEU A 106 -6.08 -1.46 4.07
N SER A 107 -6.51 -2.51 3.37
CA SER A 107 -6.46 -3.88 3.87
C SER A 107 -5.02 -4.30 4.20
N LEU A 108 -4.10 -4.00 3.29
CA LEU A 108 -2.67 -4.26 3.48
C LEU A 108 -2.10 -3.45 4.64
N SER A 109 -2.46 -2.17 4.80
CA SER A 109 -2.06 -1.36 5.95
C SER A 109 -2.49 -2.01 7.27
N GLY A 110 -3.75 -2.45 7.37
CA GLY A 110 -4.25 -3.18 8.54
C GLY A 110 -3.50 -4.49 8.79
N LEU A 111 -3.31 -5.31 7.76
CA LEU A 111 -2.56 -6.57 7.88
C LEU A 111 -1.10 -6.36 8.33
N LEU A 112 -0.42 -5.35 7.78
CA LEU A 112 0.94 -5.00 8.17
C LEU A 112 1.00 -4.46 9.61
N GLY A 113 0.01 -3.67 10.03
CA GLY A 113 -0.09 -3.19 11.40
C GLY A 113 -0.31 -4.33 12.41
N LEU A 114 -1.22 -5.26 12.09
CA LEU A 114 -1.43 -6.48 12.87
C LEU A 114 -0.15 -7.34 12.92
N ALA A 115 0.57 -7.44 11.79
CA ALA A 115 1.87 -8.11 11.74
C ALA A 115 2.88 -7.45 12.68
N ALA A 116 2.94 -6.11 12.69
CA ALA A 116 3.85 -5.38 13.53
C ALA A 116 3.59 -5.63 15.03
N GLU A 117 2.32 -5.67 15.46
CA GLU A 117 1.97 -6.01 16.83
C GLU A 117 2.25 -7.48 17.16
N GLY A 118 1.93 -8.41 16.24
CA GLY A 118 2.21 -9.83 16.44
C GLY A 118 3.70 -10.18 16.52
N ILE A 119 4.54 -9.47 15.76
CA ILE A 119 6.01 -9.57 15.87
C ILE A 119 6.51 -8.95 17.17
N ARG A 120 5.86 -7.89 17.65
CA ARG A 120 6.24 -7.23 18.92
C ARG A 120 6.00 -8.14 20.11
N ASP A 121 4.87 -8.85 20.14
CA ASP A 121 4.47 -9.81 21.17
C ASP A 121 5.28 -11.13 21.21
N GLU A 122 6.33 -11.23 20.39
CA GLU A 122 7.17 -12.43 20.32
C GLU A 122 7.87 -12.71 21.65
N LYS A 123 7.78 -13.97 22.11
CA LYS A 123 8.56 -14.45 23.25
C LYS A 123 10.00 -14.75 22.82
N PRO A 124 11.00 -14.41 23.65
CA PRO A 124 12.39 -14.73 23.34
C PRO A 124 12.59 -16.20 22.97
N GLY A 125 13.10 -16.47 21.76
CA GLY A 125 13.43 -17.81 21.29
C GLY A 125 12.37 -18.52 20.44
N GLU A 126 11.20 -17.93 20.21
CA GLU A 126 10.17 -18.44 19.30
C GLU A 126 10.13 -17.63 18.00
N SER A 127 10.06 -18.27 16.83
CA SER A 127 9.87 -17.52 15.58
C SER A 127 8.49 -16.84 15.56
N PRO A 128 8.41 -15.54 15.19
CA PRO A 128 7.16 -14.81 15.19
C PRO A 128 6.17 -15.42 14.19
N LYS A 129 4.89 -15.41 14.54
CA LYS A 129 3.81 -15.96 13.70
C LYS A 129 2.80 -14.89 13.31
N LEU A 130 2.34 -14.96 12.06
CA LEU A 130 1.27 -14.16 11.51
C LEU A 130 0.10 -15.09 11.14
N LEU A 131 -1.03 -14.99 11.83
CA LEU A 131 -2.21 -15.83 11.57
C LEU A 131 -1.87 -17.34 11.57
N GLY A 132 -0.95 -17.77 12.44
CA GLY A 132 -0.47 -19.15 12.53
C GLY A 132 0.64 -19.55 11.54
N LEU A 133 0.96 -18.71 10.55
CA LEU A 133 2.06 -18.90 9.62
C LEU A 133 3.36 -18.27 10.13
N PRO A 134 4.56 -18.72 9.72
CA PRO A 134 5.80 -18.03 10.06
C PRO A 134 5.78 -16.59 9.51
N ALA A 135 5.98 -15.61 10.37
CA ALA A 135 5.74 -14.20 10.05
C ALA A 135 6.66 -13.68 8.95
N ALA A 136 7.92 -14.12 8.94
CA ALA A 136 8.92 -13.65 7.97
C ALA A 136 8.57 -13.99 6.50
N PRO A 137 8.34 -15.27 6.12
CA PRO A 137 7.89 -15.60 4.77
C PRO A 137 6.48 -15.10 4.47
N ALA A 138 5.57 -15.09 5.46
CA ALA A 138 4.22 -14.54 5.25
C ALA A 138 4.25 -13.05 4.90
N LEU A 139 5.07 -12.25 5.61
CA LEU A 139 5.25 -10.83 5.35
C LEU A 139 5.94 -10.57 4.00
N ALA A 140 6.92 -11.42 3.62
CA ALA A 140 7.56 -11.36 2.30
C ALA A 140 6.54 -11.65 1.19
N GLY A 141 5.73 -12.69 1.34
CA GLY A 141 4.67 -13.04 0.38
C GLY A 141 3.61 -11.94 0.26
N LEU A 142 3.15 -11.40 1.40
CA LEU A 142 2.20 -10.28 1.43
C LEU A 142 2.77 -9.04 0.72
N THR A 143 4.05 -8.73 0.95
CA THR A 143 4.73 -7.63 0.28
C THR A 143 4.80 -7.85 -1.23
N ALA A 144 5.18 -9.05 -1.67
CA ALA A 144 5.27 -9.38 -3.10
C ALA A 144 3.91 -9.26 -3.79
N LEU A 145 2.84 -9.79 -3.18
CA LEU A 145 1.47 -9.66 -3.68
C LEU A 145 1.02 -8.19 -3.71
N GLY A 146 1.31 -7.43 -2.66
CA GLY A 146 1.03 -6.00 -2.62
C GLY A 146 1.72 -5.23 -3.76
N LEU A 147 3.01 -5.50 -4.00
CA LEU A 147 3.76 -4.87 -5.09
C LEU A 147 3.18 -5.22 -6.46
N LEU A 148 2.81 -6.49 -6.70
CA LEU A 148 2.18 -6.90 -7.96
C LEU A 148 0.79 -6.25 -8.15
N GLY A 149 -0.01 -6.18 -7.09
CA GLY A 149 -1.32 -5.53 -7.10
C GLY A 149 -1.21 -4.03 -7.41
N THR A 150 -0.30 -3.33 -6.72
CA THR A 150 -0.04 -1.90 -6.98
C THR A 150 0.52 -1.69 -8.39
N THR A 151 1.40 -2.55 -8.89
CA THR A 151 1.87 -2.46 -10.28
C THR A 151 0.75 -2.67 -11.30
N ALA A 152 -0.16 -3.61 -11.07
CA ALA A 152 -1.29 -3.84 -11.96
C ALA A 152 -2.21 -2.61 -12.03
N GLU A 153 -2.53 -2.01 -10.88
CA GLU A 153 -3.33 -0.78 -10.81
C GLU A 153 -2.61 0.40 -11.48
N VAL A 154 -1.32 0.59 -11.20
CA VAL A 154 -0.55 1.67 -11.82
C VAL A 154 -0.44 1.48 -13.33
N SER A 155 -0.31 0.25 -13.81
CA SER A 155 -0.31 -0.06 -15.24
C SER A 155 -1.64 0.33 -15.89
N LEU A 156 -2.76 -0.02 -15.25
CA LEU A 156 -4.10 0.36 -15.70
C LEU A 156 -4.27 1.89 -15.74
N LEU A 157 -3.90 2.60 -14.67
CA LEU A 157 -4.10 4.04 -14.56
C LEU A 157 -3.12 4.85 -15.42
N HIS A 158 -1.91 4.33 -15.68
CA HIS A 158 -0.98 4.92 -16.63
C HIS A 158 -1.38 4.64 -18.08
N PHE A 159 -2.02 3.49 -18.34
CA PHE A 159 -2.62 3.17 -19.63
C PHE A 159 -3.80 4.10 -19.94
N ARG A 160 -4.64 4.42 -18.94
CA ARG A 160 -5.67 5.47 -19.05
C ARG A 160 -5.07 6.83 -19.48
N GLY A 161 -3.88 7.15 -18.96
CA GLY A 161 -3.09 8.33 -19.35
C GLY A 161 -2.22 8.14 -20.61
N ASN A 162 -2.43 7.04 -21.35
CA ASN A 162 -1.74 6.66 -22.58
C ASN A 162 -0.20 6.64 -22.51
N PHE A 163 0.40 6.46 -21.31
CA PHE A 163 1.86 6.49 -21.11
C PHE A 163 2.57 7.68 -21.79
N GLN A 164 1.91 8.83 -21.83
CA GLN A 164 2.38 10.02 -22.55
C GLN A 164 3.76 10.54 -22.12
N ASN A 165 4.24 10.14 -20.95
CA ASN A 165 5.59 10.41 -20.47
C ASN A 165 6.35 9.10 -20.25
N PRO A 166 7.58 8.93 -20.77
CA PRO A 166 8.38 7.71 -20.57
C PRO A 166 8.60 7.32 -19.11
N LEU A 167 8.61 8.27 -18.17
CA LEU A 167 8.73 7.99 -16.73
C LEU A 167 7.56 7.16 -16.20
N MET A 168 6.41 7.16 -16.87
CA MET A 168 5.24 6.34 -16.50
C MET A 168 5.50 4.83 -16.62
N TYR A 169 6.52 4.41 -17.37
CA TYR A 169 6.91 3.00 -17.46
C TYR A 169 7.73 2.52 -16.26
N LEU A 170 8.41 3.43 -15.52
CA LEU A 170 9.24 3.06 -14.38
C LEU A 170 8.48 2.30 -13.27
N PRO A 171 7.30 2.77 -12.80
CA PRO A 171 6.55 2.04 -11.76
C PRO A 171 5.83 0.79 -12.27
N VAL A 172 5.86 0.56 -13.58
CA VAL A 172 5.37 -0.69 -14.19
C VAL A 172 6.49 -1.72 -14.33
N ALA A 173 7.71 -1.28 -14.65
CA ALA A 173 8.82 -2.18 -14.93
C ALA A 173 9.63 -2.58 -13.68
N LEU A 174 9.90 -1.63 -12.77
CA LEU A 174 10.86 -1.85 -11.67
C LEU A 174 10.27 -2.62 -10.47
N PRO A 175 9.07 -2.29 -9.95
CA PRO A 175 8.52 -2.96 -8.78
C PRO A 175 8.26 -4.48 -8.95
N PRO A 176 7.88 -5.00 -10.13
CA PRO A 176 7.78 -6.46 -10.35
C PRO A 176 9.08 -7.22 -10.10
N ILE A 177 10.24 -6.61 -10.33
CA ILE A 177 11.54 -7.23 -10.03
C ILE A 177 11.71 -7.36 -8.51
N ALA A 178 11.39 -6.31 -7.76
CA ALA A 178 11.39 -6.36 -6.30
C ALA A 178 10.36 -7.40 -5.77
N ALA A 179 9.19 -7.47 -6.39
CA ALA A 179 8.15 -8.43 -6.04
C ALA A 179 8.62 -9.88 -6.26
N ALA A 180 9.23 -10.18 -7.41
CA ALA A 180 9.75 -11.51 -7.73
C ALA A 180 10.87 -11.95 -6.76
N LEU A 181 11.81 -11.05 -6.44
CA LEU A 181 12.90 -11.34 -5.49
C LEU A 181 12.38 -11.50 -4.06
N THR A 182 11.35 -10.75 -3.68
CA THR A 182 10.70 -10.89 -2.36
C THR A 182 9.85 -12.15 -2.27
N ALA A 183 9.19 -12.54 -3.37
CA ALA A 183 8.48 -13.82 -3.48
C ALA A 183 9.44 -15.01 -3.38
N GLU A 184 10.62 -14.95 -4.02
CA GLU A 184 11.66 -15.96 -3.84
C GLU A 184 12.06 -16.10 -2.38
N ALA A 185 12.23 -14.98 -1.67
CA ALA A 185 12.54 -14.97 -0.25
C ALA A 185 11.43 -15.61 0.60
N ALA A 186 10.16 -15.45 0.21
CA ALA A 186 9.02 -16.08 0.88
C ALA A 186 8.99 -17.61 0.66
N LEU A 187 9.30 -18.05 -0.56
CA LEU A 187 9.28 -19.47 -0.95
C LEU A 187 10.52 -20.24 -0.48
N ARG A 188 11.63 -19.55 -0.26
CA ARG A 188 12.91 -20.11 0.20
C ARG A 188 13.41 -19.32 1.40
N PRO A 189 12.83 -19.52 2.59
CA PRO A 189 13.02 -18.65 3.74
C PRO A 189 14.34 -18.86 4.48
N HIS A 190 15.45 -19.12 3.79
CA HIS A 190 16.76 -19.34 4.42
C HIS A 190 17.31 -18.09 5.14
N LYS A 191 18.06 -18.31 6.23
CA LYS A 191 18.85 -17.31 6.99
C LYS A 191 20.06 -16.83 6.19
N ARG A 192 19.81 -16.09 5.11
CA ARG A 192 20.87 -15.54 4.25
C ARG A 192 20.61 -14.09 3.86
N PRO A 193 21.66 -13.28 3.67
CA PRO A 193 21.51 -11.95 3.13
C PRO A 193 20.97 -11.99 1.70
N ARG A 194 20.05 -11.08 1.37
CA ARG A 194 19.48 -10.94 0.02
C ARG A 194 19.75 -9.54 -0.56
N PRO A 195 21.00 -9.22 -0.94
CA PRO A 195 21.39 -7.87 -1.34
C PRO A 195 20.65 -7.39 -2.60
N GLN A 196 20.39 -8.27 -3.56
CA GLN A 196 19.62 -7.92 -4.76
C GLN A 196 18.17 -7.53 -4.41
N ALA A 197 17.50 -8.31 -3.57
CA ALA A 197 16.14 -7.97 -3.12
C ALA A 197 16.12 -6.62 -2.39
N LYS A 198 17.09 -6.39 -1.49
CA LYS A 198 17.25 -5.10 -0.79
C LYS A 198 17.49 -3.93 -1.75
N LEU A 199 18.33 -4.10 -2.76
CA LEU A 199 18.59 -3.07 -3.77
C LEU A 199 17.30 -2.70 -4.52
N TRP A 200 16.57 -3.69 -5.03
CA TRP A 200 15.35 -3.46 -5.81
C TRP A 200 14.19 -2.92 -4.96
N LEU A 201 14.09 -3.31 -3.69
CA LEU A 201 13.19 -2.66 -2.73
C LEU A 201 13.60 -1.19 -2.50
N GLY A 202 14.90 -0.90 -2.43
CA GLY A 202 15.41 0.48 -2.30
C GLY A 202 15.06 1.35 -3.52
N ILE A 203 15.23 0.81 -4.72
CA ILE A 203 14.82 1.47 -5.97
C ILE A 203 13.30 1.72 -5.97
N THR A 204 12.51 0.71 -5.56
CA THR A 204 11.04 0.83 -5.46
C THR A 204 10.62 1.88 -4.43
N ALA A 205 11.31 1.95 -3.29
CA ALA A 205 11.06 2.96 -2.27
C ALA A 205 11.37 4.38 -2.78
N ALA A 206 12.51 4.55 -3.46
CA ALA A 206 12.90 5.82 -4.06
C ALA A 206 11.93 6.25 -5.16
N LEU A 207 11.43 5.30 -5.96
CA LEU A 207 10.42 5.55 -6.98
C LEU A 207 9.11 6.06 -6.38
N GLY A 208 8.68 5.52 -5.23
CA GLY A 208 7.49 6.02 -4.54
C GLY A 208 7.63 7.47 -4.09
N VAL A 209 8.83 7.88 -3.64
CA VAL A 209 9.12 9.28 -3.26
C VAL A 209 9.22 10.18 -4.51
N ALA A 210 10.00 9.78 -5.51
CA ALA A 210 10.18 10.54 -6.74
C ALA A 210 8.88 10.69 -7.54
N GLY A 211 8.00 9.70 -7.47
CA GLY A 211 6.68 9.71 -8.08
C GLY A 211 5.79 10.83 -7.54
N VAL A 212 5.88 11.16 -6.24
CA VAL A 212 5.15 12.30 -5.66
C VAL A 212 5.54 13.60 -6.37
N ALA A 213 6.84 13.83 -6.56
CA ALA A 213 7.35 15.02 -7.25
C ALA A 213 6.93 15.04 -8.73
N ALA A 214 7.02 13.90 -9.42
CA ALA A 214 6.58 13.78 -10.81
C ALA A 214 5.07 14.04 -10.97
N HIS A 215 4.24 13.49 -10.08
CA HIS A 215 2.78 13.68 -10.09
C HIS A 215 2.39 15.12 -9.72
N ALA A 216 3.06 15.72 -8.74
CA ALA A 216 2.88 17.12 -8.40
C ALA A 216 3.27 18.04 -9.57
N TYR A 217 4.40 17.77 -10.23
CA TYR A 217 4.79 18.50 -11.44
C TYR A 217 3.78 18.31 -12.58
N GLY A 218 3.29 17.07 -12.79
CA GLY A 218 2.23 16.79 -13.76
C GLY A 218 0.96 17.59 -13.47
N THR A 219 0.53 17.64 -12.21
CA THR A 219 -0.61 18.43 -11.73
C THR A 219 -0.42 19.93 -12.01
N HIS A 220 0.79 20.46 -11.80
CA HIS A 220 1.12 21.85 -12.11
C HIS A 220 1.00 22.18 -13.62
N ARG A 221 1.22 21.20 -14.50
CA ARG A 221 1.14 21.42 -15.96
C ARG A 221 -0.28 21.42 -16.52
N TYR A 222 -1.29 21.11 -15.71
CA TYR A 222 -2.69 21.26 -16.10
C TYR A 222 -3.10 22.74 -16.22
N SER A 223 -4.23 23.01 -16.88
CA SER A 223 -4.75 24.36 -17.09
C SER A 223 -4.84 25.16 -15.79
N GLY A 224 -4.16 26.31 -15.75
CA GLY A 224 -4.07 27.18 -14.58
C GLY A 224 -3.12 26.71 -13.46
N GLY A 225 -2.51 25.53 -13.60
CA GLY A 225 -1.55 24.95 -12.65
C GLY A 225 -2.03 24.98 -11.20
N TRP A 226 -1.14 25.33 -10.27
CA TRP A 226 -1.49 25.38 -8.84
C TRP A 226 -2.48 26.50 -8.48
N LYS A 227 -2.68 27.51 -9.33
CA LYS A 227 -3.73 28.51 -9.11
C LYS A 227 -5.13 27.88 -9.22
N ASN A 228 -5.24 26.76 -9.96
CA ASN A 228 -6.46 25.96 -10.09
C ASN A 228 -6.36 24.60 -9.37
N TRP A 229 -5.69 24.57 -8.21
CA TRP A 229 -5.35 23.31 -7.52
C TRP A 229 -6.57 22.41 -7.21
N ARG A 230 -7.74 22.97 -6.86
CA ARG A 230 -8.93 22.18 -6.52
C ARG A 230 -9.36 21.26 -7.65
N GLN A 231 -9.38 21.80 -8.88
CA GLN A 231 -9.71 21.01 -10.07
C GLN A 231 -8.55 20.08 -10.44
N ASN A 232 -7.33 20.61 -10.40
CA ASN A 232 -6.16 19.87 -10.89
C ASN A 232 -5.77 18.70 -9.97
N LEU A 233 -6.05 18.76 -8.67
CA LEU A 233 -5.88 17.60 -7.78
C LEU A 233 -6.87 16.47 -8.10
N VAL A 234 -8.04 16.82 -8.62
CA VAL A 234 -9.11 15.86 -8.94
C VAL A 234 -8.91 15.26 -10.33
N ASP A 235 -8.51 16.06 -11.32
CA ASP A 235 -8.36 15.61 -12.72
C ASP A 235 -6.93 15.24 -13.12
N GLY A 236 -5.97 15.64 -12.31
CA GLY A 236 -4.55 15.43 -12.53
C GLY A 236 -4.06 14.03 -12.11
N PRO A 237 -2.74 13.80 -12.20
CA PRO A 237 -2.12 12.59 -11.67
C PRO A 237 -2.31 12.50 -10.15
N PRO A 238 -2.64 11.31 -9.59
CA PRO A 238 -2.92 11.15 -8.18
C PRO A 238 -1.62 11.27 -7.35
N ILE A 239 -1.38 12.44 -6.75
CA ILE A 239 -0.19 12.70 -5.91
C ILE A 239 -0.04 11.72 -4.74
N PRO A 240 -1.12 11.25 -4.07
CA PRO A 240 -1.01 10.32 -2.95
C PRO A 240 -0.68 8.87 -3.31
N ALA A 241 -0.77 8.49 -4.58
CA ALA A 241 -0.61 7.08 -4.98
C ALA A 241 0.83 6.56 -4.92
N PRO A 242 1.87 7.29 -5.39
CA PRO A 242 3.24 6.78 -5.44
C PRO A 242 3.84 6.28 -4.09
N PRO A 243 3.60 6.92 -2.93
CA PRO A 243 4.13 6.45 -1.65
C PRO A 243 3.70 5.04 -1.25
N ALA A 244 2.66 4.45 -1.87
CA ALA A 244 2.30 3.05 -1.65
C ALA A 244 3.47 2.09 -1.98
N PHE A 245 4.27 2.39 -3.01
CA PHE A 245 5.50 1.64 -3.31
C PHE A 245 6.53 1.76 -2.20
N SER A 246 6.69 2.93 -1.59
CA SER A 246 7.58 3.12 -0.45
C SER A 246 7.11 2.35 0.78
N GLY A 247 5.79 2.34 1.05
CA GLY A 247 5.20 1.54 2.13
C GLY A 247 5.46 0.05 1.94
N LEU A 248 5.17 -0.50 0.76
CA LEU A 248 5.43 -1.90 0.46
C LEU A 248 6.92 -2.24 0.48
N ALA A 249 7.79 -1.36 -0.01
CA ALA A 249 9.22 -1.56 0.07
C ALA A 249 9.73 -1.64 1.53
N LEU A 250 9.20 -0.79 2.43
CA LEU A 250 9.50 -0.85 3.86
C LEU A 250 9.03 -2.17 4.50
N ALA A 251 7.87 -2.69 4.09
CA ALA A 251 7.41 -4.01 4.51
C ALA A 251 8.35 -5.12 4.03
N GLY A 252 8.82 -5.03 2.77
CA GLY A 252 9.81 -5.96 2.20
C GLY A 252 11.14 -5.93 2.95
N PHE A 253 11.66 -4.75 3.26
CA PHE A 253 12.88 -4.61 4.07
C PHE A 253 12.71 -5.25 5.44
N ALA A 254 11.56 -5.07 6.09
CA ALA A 254 11.26 -5.70 7.36
C ALA A 254 11.19 -7.23 7.24
N ALA A 255 10.54 -7.75 6.19
CA ALA A 255 10.45 -9.18 5.93
C ALA A 255 11.84 -9.81 5.72
N LEU A 256 12.69 -9.18 4.90
CA LEU A 256 14.05 -9.64 4.67
C LEU A 256 14.90 -9.60 5.94
N ALA A 257 14.75 -8.56 6.76
CA ALA A 257 15.45 -8.46 8.05
C ALA A 257 14.98 -9.56 9.03
N LEU A 258 13.71 -9.92 9.02
CA LEU A 258 13.18 -11.04 9.83
C LEU A 258 13.71 -12.39 9.32
N LEU A 259 13.75 -12.61 8.00
CA LEU A 259 14.32 -13.84 7.41
C LEU A 259 15.80 -14.01 7.75
N GLU A 260 16.58 -12.92 7.74
CA GLU A 260 18.00 -12.94 8.11
C GLU A 260 18.22 -13.31 9.59
N ARG A 261 17.22 -13.09 10.45
CA ARG A 261 17.27 -13.43 11.88
C ARG A 261 16.67 -14.80 12.21
N HIS A 262 15.55 -15.16 11.57
CA HIS A 262 14.68 -16.27 11.96
C HIS A 262 14.33 -17.22 10.81
N GLY A 263 14.97 -17.10 9.65
CA GLY A 263 14.77 -18.02 8.53
C GLY A 263 15.11 -19.48 8.86
N ASP A 264 15.02 -20.36 7.89
CA ASP A 264 15.48 -21.74 8.02
C ASP A 264 17.01 -21.81 7.80
N ASP A 265 17.68 -22.79 8.40
CA ASP A 265 19.13 -23.01 8.20
C ASP A 265 19.44 -23.60 6.82
#